data_AF-A0A814J7Z9-F1
#
_entry.id   AF-A0A814J7Z9-F1
#
_cell.length_a   1.000
_cell.length_b   1.000
_cell.length_c   1.000
_cell.angle_alpha   90.00
_cell.angle_beta   90.00
_cell.angle_gamma   90.00
#
_symmetry.space_group_name_H-M   'P 1'
#
loop_
_entity.id
_entity.type
_entity.pdbx_description
1 polymer ?
#
loop_
_entity_poly.entity_id
_entity_poly.type
_entity_poly.pdbx_seq_one_letter_code
_entity_poly.pdbx_strand_id
1 'polypeptide(L)'
;MTHWIGYIDGPEETPFAGGRFHLNINFPAEFPFKPPHIRFITSIYHPNISIEADPNVEHGLNRDALKLCQTDKQKYEDIAIEWTRKHADNRQSLKW
;
A
#
# COMPACT_ATOMS: atom_id res chain seq x y z
N MET A 1 -9.31 -0.61 23.37
CA MET A 1 -9.33 -1.04 21.95
C MET A 1 -8.27 -0.21 21.21
N THR A 2 -7.09 -0.78 20.93
CA THR A 2 -5.92 -0.07 20.36
C THR A 2 -5.57 -0.50 18.93
N HIS A 3 -6.33 -1.44 18.37
CA HIS A 3 -6.09 -2.05 17.07
C HIS A 3 -7.25 -1.77 16.14
N TRP A 4 -7.00 -1.06 15.04
CA TRP A 4 -8.01 -0.72 14.05
C TRP A 4 -7.65 -1.31 12.70
N ILE A 5 -8.68 -1.73 11.97
CA ILE A 5 -8.58 -2.14 10.58
C ILE A 5 -9.29 -1.08 9.74
N GLY A 6 -8.62 -0.60 8.71
CA GLY A 6 -9.17 0.35 7.75
C GLY A 6 -8.88 -0.08 6.32
N TYR A 7 -9.36 0.70 5.37
CA TYR A 7 -8.99 0.53 3.98
C TYR A 7 -8.90 1.89 3.28
N ILE A 8 -8.14 1.92 2.20
CA ILE A 8 -8.04 3.03 1.27
C ILE A 8 -8.46 2.53 -0.11
N ASP A 9 -9.39 3.24 -0.74
CA ASP A 9 -9.72 3.01 -2.15
C ASP A 9 -8.66 3.70 -3.01
N GLY A 10 -8.15 2.99 -4.02
CA GLY A 10 -7.16 3.52 -4.96
C GLY A 10 -7.74 4.67 -5.79
N PRO A 11 -7.06 5.83 -5.86
CA PRO A 11 -7.56 6.99 -6.59
C PRO A 11 -7.75 6.70 -8.08
N GLU A 12 -8.76 7.33 -8.68
CA GLU A 12 -8.95 7.34 -10.13
C GLU A 12 -7.75 7.98 -10.83
N GLU A 13 -7.53 7.62 -12.10
CA GLU A 13 -6.40 8.10 -12.91
C GLU A 13 -5.01 7.72 -12.35
N THR A 14 -4.94 6.77 -11.42
CA THR A 14 -3.69 6.19 -10.94
C THR A 14 -3.61 4.69 -11.27
N PRO A 15 -2.41 4.09 -11.23
CA PRO A 15 -2.25 2.64 -11.35
C PRO A 15 -3.04 1.82 -10.32
N PHE A 16 -3.46 2.46 -9.23
CA PHE A 16 -4.17 1.85 -8.12
C PHE A 16 -5.69 1.89 -8.28
N ALA A 17 -6.20 2.55 -9.32
CA ALA A 17 -7.62 2.77 -9.53
C ALA A 17 -8.43 1.47 -9.50
N GLY A 18 -9.54 1.49 -8.76
CA GLY A 18 -10.45 0.34 -8.61
C GLY A 18 -10.02 -0.72 -7.59
N GLY A 19 -8.78 -0.65 -7.08
CA GLY A 19 -8.30 -1.49 -5.99
C GLY A 19 -8.68 -0.94 -4.61
N ARG A 20 -8.89 -1.83 -3.64
CA ARG A 20 -9.04 -1.51 -2.21
C ARG A 20 -7.88 -2.11 -1.42
N PHE A 21 -7.22 -1.26 -0.63
CA PHE A 21 -6.03 -1.60 0.13
C PHE A 21 -6.31 -1.57 1.62
N HIS A 22 -6.24 -2.73 2.27
CA HIS A 22 -6.49 -2.85 3.70
C HIS A 22 -5.27 -2.43 4.52
N LEU A 23 -5.55 -1.78 5.64
CA LEU A 23 -4.56 -1.23 6.56
C LEU A 23 -4.77 -1.77 7.97
N ASN A 24 -3.65 -2.00 8.64
CA ASN A 24 -3.57 -2.26 10.06
C ASN A 24 -3.06 -1.00 10.77
N ILE A 25 -3.83 -0.47 11.72
CA ILE A 25 -3.48 0.72 12.49
C ILE A 25 -3.38 0.33 13.97
N ASN A 26 -2.18 0.46 14.53
CA ASN A 26 -1.91 0.14 15.93
C ASN A 26 -1.56 1.41 16.71
N PHE A 27 -2.37 1.72 17.72
CA PHE A 27 -2.16 2.82 18.63
C PHE A 27 -1.30 2.36 19.82
N PRO A 28 -0.11 2.96 20.05
CA PRO A 28 0.67 2.67 21.24
C PRO A 28 -0.05 3.17 22.49
N ALA A 29 0.33 2.65 23.67
CA ALA A 29 -0.26 3.05 24.95
C ALA A 29 -0.04 4.55 25.25
N GLU A 30 1.02 5.13 24.69
CA GLU A 30 1.43 6.52 24.87
C GLU A 30 0.83 7.47 23.82
N PHE A 31 -0.10 7.01 22.97
CA PHE A 31 -0.83 7.91 22.08
C PHE A 31 -1.63 8.94 22.91
N PRO A 32 -1.64 10.24 22.55
CA PRO A 32 -1.14 10.86 21.31
C PRO A 32 0.32 11.35 21.35
N PHE A 33 1.07 11.10 22.43
CA PHE A 33 2.49 11.52 22.53
C PHE A 33 3.42 10.70 21.64
N LYS A 34 3.05 9.46 21.32
CA LYS A 34 3.67 8.66 20.25
C LYS A 34 2.68 8.44 19.10
N PRO A 35 3.14 8.50 17.83
CA PRO A 35 2.27 8.31 16.68
C PRO A 35 1.78 6.85 16.57
N PRO A 36 0.64 6.62 15.88
CA PRO A 36 0.20 5.27 15.55
C PRO A 36 1.10 4.64 14.50
N HIS A 37 1.22 3.32 14.54
CA HIS A 37 1.92 2.55 13.51
C HIS A 37 0.90 2.04 12.49
N ILE A 38 1.11 2.39 11.22
CA ILE A 38 0.23 1.98 10.12
C ILE A 38 1.00 1.04 9.21
N ARG A 39 0.39 -0.08 8.84
CA ARG A 39 0.93 -1.02 7.85
C ARG A 39 -0.14 -1.40 6.84
N PHE A 40 0.26 -1.54 5.58
CA PHE A 40 -0.57 -2.14 4.56
C PHE A 40 -0.64 -3.65 4.80
N ILE A 41 -1.85 -4.18 4.89
CA ILE A 41 -2.12 -5.63 4.88
C ILE A 41 -2.15 -6.10 3.42
N THR A 42 -2.75 -5.30 2.55
CA THR A 42 -2.76 -5.54 1.11
C THR A 42 -1.41 -5.17 0.49
N SER A 43 -0.75 -6.10 -0.18
CA SER A 43 0.50 -5.81 -0.90
C SER A 43 0.27 -4.78 -2.01
N ILE A 44 1.07 -3.72 -2.00
CA ILE A 44 1.00 -2.62 -2.97
C ILE A 44 2.40 -2.32 -3.53
N TYR A 45 2.48 -2.09 -4.84
CA TYR A 45 3.72 -1.70 -5.51
C TYR A 45 3.82 -0.17 -5.55
N HIS A 46 4.42 0.43 -4.51
CA HIS A 46 4.54 1.88 -4.38
C HIS A 46 5.94 2.26 -3.85
N PRO A 47 6.58 3.34 -4.34
CA PRO A 47 7.93 3.74 -3.94
C PRO A 47 8.11 3.89 -2.43
N ASN A 48 7.08 4.43 -1.75
CA ASN A 48 7.12 4.74 -0.32
C ASN A 48 6.47 3.67 0.57
N ILE A 49 6.24 2.47 0.05
CA ILE A 49 5.68 1.36 0.82
C ILE A 49 6.56 0.13 0.61
N SER A 50 7.11 -0.40 1.70
CA SER A 50 7.86 -1.65 1.68
C SER A 50 6.95 -2.81 1.29
N ILE A 51 7.43 -3.68 0.41
CA ILE A 51 6.81 -4.99 0.18
C ILE A 51 7.36 -5.92 1.25
N GLU A 52 6.51 -6.70 1.94
CA GLU A 52 6.92 -7.59 3.05
C GLU A 52 8.02 -8.60 2.68
N ALA A 53 8.32 -8.79 1.39
CA ALA A 53 9.40 -9.64 0.90
C ALA A 53 10.80 -8.97 0.90
N ASP A 54 10.92 -7.67 1.22
CA ASP A 54 12.23 -6.99 1.28
C ASP A 54 12.88 -7.19 2.66
N PRO A 55 14.04 -7.87 2.76
CA PRO A 55 14.75 -8.07 4.03
C PRO A 55 15.30 -6.77 4.64
N ASN A 56 15.30 -5.64 3.92
CA ASN A 56 15.76 -4.34 4.41
C ASN A 56 14.60 -3.43 4.86
N VAL A 57 13.72 -3.97 5.72
CA VAL A 57 12.54 -3.29 6.28
C VAL A 57 12.89 -1.99 7.03
N GLU A 58 14.16 -1.75 7.38
CA GLU A 58 14.58 -0.54 8.12
C GLU A 58 14.46 0.78 7.33
N HIS A 59 14.37 0.75 5.99
CA HIS A 59 14.30 1.98 5.19
C HIS A 59 12.93 2.27 4.56
N GLY A 60 11.91 1.41 4.74
CA GLY A 60 10.51 1.69 4.37
C GLY A 60 10.23 2.01 2.88
N LEU A 61 11.21 1.87 1.99
CA LEU A 61 11.13 2.25 0.58
C LEU A 61 11.30 1.04 -0.31
N ASN A 62 10.41 0.89 -1.29
CA ASN A 62 10.62 -0.02 -2.40
C ASN A 62 11.58 0.64 -3.40
N ARG A 63 12.87 0.33 -3.28
CA ARG A 63 13.94 0.93 -4.09
C ARG A 63 13.76 0.68 -5.58
N ASP A 64 13.18 -0.45 -5.96
CA ASP A 64 12.94 -0.78 -7.36
C ASP A 64 11.80 0.06 -7.93
N ALA A 65 10.69 0.18 -7.19
CA ALA A 65 9.60 1.09 -7.55
C ALA A 65 10.07 2.55 -7.61
N LEU A 66 10.90 2.99 -6.66
CA LEU A 66 11.45 4.35 -6.65
C LEU A 66 12.33 4.62 -7.87
N LYS A 67 13.24 3.69 -8.20
CA LYS A 67 14.09 3.81 -9.40
C LYS A 67 13.24 3.81 -10.66
N LEU A 68 12.34 2.85 -10.81
CA LEU A 68 11.48 2.73 -12.00
C LEU A 68 10.61 3.97 -12.18
N CYS A 69 9.99 4.48 -11.12
CA CYS A 69 9.19 5.71 -11.20
C CYS A 69 10.00 6.93 -11.67
N GLN A 70 11.31 6.96 -11.41
CA GLN A 70 12.21 8.03 -11.85
C GLN A 70 12.77 7.80 -13.26
N THR A 71 13.04 6.56 -13.66
CA THR A 71 13.69 6.25 -14.95
C THR A 71 12.69 5.96 -16.06
N ASP A 72 11.63 5.20 -15.76
CA ASP A 72 10.65 4.70 -16.71
C ASP A 72 9.29 4.63 -16.03
N LYS A 73 8.60 5.78 -16.08
CA LYS A 73 7.29 5.95 -15.48
C LYS A 73 6.26 4.98 -16.06
N GLN A 74 6.29 4.72 -17.37
CA GLN A 74 5.30 3.84 -18.01
C GLN A 74 5.42 2.41 -17.50
N LYS A 75 6.65 1.88 -17.44
CA LYS A 75 6.89 0.55 -16.90
C LYS A 75 6.52 0.43 -15.43
N TYR A 76 6.77 1.47 -14.63
CA TYR A 76 6.30 1.52 -13.25
C TYR A 76 4.77 1.43 -13.17
N GLU A 77 4.06 2.21 -13.98
CA GLU A 77 2.60 2.22 -14.01
C GLU A 77 2.03 0.85 -14.42
N ASP A 78 2.60 0.21 -15.45
CA ASP A 78 2.16 -1.10 -15.92
C ASP A 78 2.29 -2.17 -14.81
N ILE A 79 3.42 -2.18 -14.10
CA ILE A 79 3.66 -3.10 -12.97
C ILE A 79 2.71 -2.79 -11.82
N ALA A 80 2.52 -1.51 -11.47
CA ALA A 80 1.63 -1.12 -10.38
C ALA A 80 0.16 -1.45 -10.68
N ILE A 81 -0.28 -1.35 -11.93
CA ILE A 81 -1.61 -1.78 -12.39
C ILE A 81 -1.76 -3.30 -12.24
N GLU A 82 -0.78 -4.07 -12.71
CA GLU A 82 -0.80 -5.52 -12.60
C GLU A 82 -0.84 -5.97 -11.13
N TRP A 83 -0.01 -5.34 -10.28
CA TRP A 83 0.04 -5.62 -8.86
C TRP A 83 -1.29 -5.31 -8.17
N THR A 84 -1.89 -4.16 -8.50
CA THR A 84 -3.20 -3.76 -7.98
C THR A 84 -4.27 -4.77 -8.37
N ARG A 85 -4.33 -5.18 -9.64
CA ARG A 85 -5.30 -6.18 -10.11
C ARG A 85 -5.15 -7.54 -9.43
N LYS A 86 -3.92 -7.90 -9.06
CA LYS A 86 -3.61 -9.19 -8.45
C LYS A 86 -3.83 -9.23 -6.94
N HIS A 87 -3.52 -8.15 -6.25
CA HIS A 87 -3.44 -8.13 -4.79
C HIS A 87 -4.50 -7.27 -4.11
N ALA A 88 -4.99 -6.21 -4.77
CA ALA A 88 -6.01 -5.35 -4.19
C ALA A 88 -7.40 -5.99 -4.30
N ASP A 89 -8.23 -5.73 -3.30
CA ASP A 89 -9.61 -6.19 -3.34
C ASP A 89 -10.39 -5.39 -4.39
N ASN A 90 -11.15 -6.09 -5.23
CA ASN A 90 -11.96 -5.45 -6.25
C ASN A 90 -13.26 -4.90 -5.64
N ARG A 91 -13.54 -3.63 -5.88
CA ARG A 91 -14.78 -2.95 -5.44
C ARG A 91 -16.08 -3.67 -5.86
N GLN A 92 -16.03 -4.52 -6.89
CA GLN A 92 -17.19 -5.27 -7.41
C GLN A 92 -17.50 -6.59 -6.69
N SER A 93 -16.65 -7.08 -5.78
CA SER A 93 -16.89 -8.37 -5.09
C SER A 93 -17.91 -8.28 -3.95
N LEU A 94 -18.30 -7.08 -3.53
CA LEU A 94 -19.29 -6.86 -2.47
C LEU A 94 -20.52 -6.14 -3.04
N LYS A 95 -21.31 -6.87 -3.82
CA LYS A 95 -22.74 -6.58 -3.96
C LYS A 95 -23.45 -7.33 -2.83
N TRP A 96 -24.02 -6.60 -1.89
CA TRP A 96 -25.01 -7.14 -0.96
C TRP A 96 -26.29 -7.48 -1.72
#